data_AF-A0A842RE77-F1
#
_entry.id   AF-A0A842RE77-F1
#
_cell.length_a   1.000
_cell.length_b   1.000
_cell.length_c   1.000
_cell.angle_alpha   90.00
_cell.angle_beta   90.00
_cell.angle_gamma   90.00
#
_symmetry.space_group_name_H-M   'P 1'
#
loop_
_entity.id
_entity.type
_entity.pdbx_description
1 polymer ?
#
loop_
_entity_poly.entity_id
_entity_poly.type
_entity_poly.pdbx_seq_one_letter_code
_entity_poly.pdbx_strand_id
1 'polypeptide(L)'
;MSLVRQILRNKLISFAVILLFVSLSFSSSMANGTILDNYQDDVASQLAPPINDRALLSPHPSEKSLVVDKTLVRSSDTMFLEDDLLFLVDYQHGLEIYNISNPEIPFLVTSYPSLDLDYDSKLVLHGDYLYISTDHFGAFYILERINSSSFIEKAFIINLPKITDFAIKDGHLHAINETSYFIYTLSNYTSLELLSVYQRPNVFLREFTLYGSYSFILDQDHGFSVYNVTNPAEIQLAYDLFLGENIHFPSLVINDSTLLLSESSVGLHIFDLSDLLSPSLITTNNLVKDLDLFHLSENYLFTINNDDNNLQIFDGSNLTAIRYLGSCSIDDYTVSFRTIVMQDNYLYLHNIYTGELQLRLPIHIINIANPGSPLHIFPTVNKYGFSTWLIPLVISIVVLIIAAPTILLGIFLVAYFTTKKKTAQKDKSS
;
A
#
# COMPACT_ATOMS: atom_id res chain seq x y z
N MET A 1 -54.08 -3.20 40.70
CA MET A 1 -53.58 -2.02 39.94
C MET A 1 -52.13 -1.65 40.31
N SER A 2 -51.68 -1.82 41.56
CA SER A 2 -50.27 -1.54 41.96
C SER A 2 -49.26 -2.57 41.45
N LEU A 3 -49.59 -3.86 41.45
CA LEU A 3 -48.69 -4.94 40.99
C LEU A 3 -48.34 -4.83 39.49
N VAL A 4 -49.30 -4.43 38.65
CA VAL A 4 -49.12 -4.22 37.20
C VAL A 4 -48.24 -3.01 36.91
N ARG A 5 -48.37 -1.92 37.70
CA ARG A 5 -47.49 -0.75 37.59
C ARG A 5 -46.06 -1.07 38.01
N GLN A 6 -45.88 -1.94 39.00
CA GLN A 6 -44.55 -2.35 39.47
C GLN A 6 -43.83 -3.25 38.45
N ILE A 7 -44.54 -4.17 37.80
CA ILE A 7 -43.98 -5.03 36.73
C ILE A 7 -43.63 -4.21 35.48
N LEU A 8 -44.48 -3.26 35.07
CA LEU A 8 -44.20 -2.37 33.95
C LEU A 8 -42.99 -1.45 34.23
N ARG A 9 -42.88 -0.91 35.45
CA ARG A 9 -41.75 -0.08 35.86
C ARG A 9 -40.44 -0.88 35.88
N ASN A 10 -40.45 -2.12 36.37
CA ASN A 10 -39.25 -2.97 36.37
C ASN A 10 -38.82 -3.40 34.96
N LYS A 11 -39.77 -3.68 34.05
CA LYS A 11 -39.44 -4.02 32.65
C LYS A 11 -38.93 -2.83 31.83
N LEU A 12 -39.47 -1.63 32.05
CA LEU A 12 -38.95 -0.39 31.45
C LEU A 12 -37.54 -0.05 31.96
N ILE A 13 -37.26 -0.30 33.24
CA ILE A 13 -35.91 -0.12 33.80
C ILE A 13 -34.93 -1.13 33.19
N SER A 14 -35.29 -2.41 33.04
CA SER A 14 -34.44 -3.39 32.33
C SER A 14 -34.18 -3.01 30.87
N PHE A 15 -35.19 -2.48 30.17
CA PHE A 15 -35.03 -2.07 28.77
C PHE A 15 -34.13 -0.82 28.63
N ALA A 16 -34.26 0.14 29.55
CA ALA A 16 -33.38 1.30 29.61
C ALA A 16 -31.94 0.93 29.99
N VAL A 17 -31.74 -0.05 30.88
CA VAL A 17 -30.41 -0.56 31.27
C VAL A 17 -29.72 -1.27 30.10
N ILE A 18 -30.46 -2.03 29.28
CA ILE A 18 -29.90 -2.68 28.08
C ILE A 18 -29.48 -1.63 27.04
N LEU A 19 -30.31 -0.59 26.81
CA LEU A 19 -29.95 0.53 25.94
C LEU A 19 -28.73 1.32 26.48
N LEU A 20 -28.63 1.50 27.80
CA LEU A 20 -27.49 2.16 28.43
C LEU A 20 -26.20 1.33 28.26
N PHE A 21 -26.26 0.01 28.46
CA PHE A 21 -25.12 -0.90 28.26
C PHE A 21 -24.67 -0.94 26.80
N VAL A 22 -25.60 -0.91 25.84
CA VAL A 22 -25.26 -0.81 24.42
C VAL A 22 -24.59 0.54 24.15
N SER A 23 -25.10 1.66 24.67
CA SER A 23 -24.46 2.97 24.48
C SER A 23 -23.08 3.12 25.17
N LEU A 24 -22.88 2.51 26.34
CA LEU A 24 -21.60 2.52 27.08
C LEU A 24 -20.54 1.62 26.43
N SER A 25 -20.97 0.55 25.75
CA SER A 25 -20.08 -0.31 24.94
C SER A 25 -19.59 0.40 23.67
N PHE A 26 -20.37 1.35 23.16
CA PHE A 26 -19.95 2.22 22.05
C PHE A 26 -19.05 3.37 22.51
N SER A 27 -19.30 3.98 23.68
CA SER A 27 -18.47 5.09 24.19
C SER A 27 -17.11 4.65 24.76
N SER A 28 -16.98 3.41 25.23
CA SER A 28 -15.70 2.88 25.76
C SER A 28 -14.68 2.48 24.68
N SER A 29 -15.07 2.50 23.40
CA SER A 29 -14.13 2.40 22.27
C SER A 29 -13.56 3.76 21.82
N MET A 30 -14.02 4.86 22.41
CA MET A 30 -13.56 6.23 22.14
C MET A 30 -13.29 6.99 23.45
N ALA A 31 -12.44 6.46 24.33
CA ALA A 31 -11.71 7.23 25.35
C ALA A 31 -10.82 6.30 26.17
N ASN A 32 -9.50 6.32 25.91
CA ASN A 32 -8.45 6.45 26.93
C ASN A 32 -7.07 6.16 26.33
N GLY A 33 -6.34 7.23 26.03
CA GLY A 33 -4.89 7.24 25.98
C GLY A 33 -4.40 8.39 26.86
N THR A 34 -4.15 8.12 28.14
CA THR A 34 -3.30 8.97 28.98
C THR A 34 -2.56 8.13 30.02
N ILE A 35 -1.26 8.41 30.05
CA ILE A 35 -0.14 7.82 30.80
C ILE A 35 -0.31 8.00 32.32
N LEU A 36 0.23 7.06 33.11
CA LEU A 36 0.89 7.37 34.39
C LEU A 36 1.97 6.33 34.71
N ASP A 37 3.19 6.84 34.85
CA ASP A 37 4.40 6.19 35.38
C ASP A 37 4.26 5.76 36.86
N ASN A 38 4.96 4.68 37.23
CA ASN A 38 5.90 4.57 38.37
C ASN A 38 6.30 3.08 38.55
N TYR A 39 7.56 2.68 38.30
CA TYR A 39 8.76 2.73 39.16
C TYR A 39 8.90 1.54 40.13
N GLN A 40 10.02 0.81 39.97
CA GLN A 40 10.73 -0.12 40.89
C GLN A 40 10.05 -1.49 41.24
N ASP A 41 10.72 -2.65 41.25
CA ASP A 41 12.10 -3.00 41.62
C ASP A 41 12.63 -4.31 40.94
N ASP A 42 13.97 -4.36 40.82
CA ASP A 42 14.94 -5.47 40.87
C ASP A 42 14.47 -6.93 40.89
N VAL A 43 15.07 -7.78 40.01
CA VAL A 43 16.00 -8.86 40.41
C VAL A 43 16.99 -9.17 39.27
N ALA A 44 18.27 -9.26 39.63
CA ALA A 44 19.44 -9.42 38.80
C ALA A 44 19.72 -10.85 38.27
N SER A 45 20.50 -10.85 37.17
CA SER A 45 21.64 -11.75 36.86
C SER A 45 21.39 -13.22 36.52
N GLN A 46 21.86 -13.67 35.34
CA GLN A 46 23.02 -14.58 35.21
C GLN A 46 23.42 -14.87 33.75
N LEU A 47 24.68 -14.49 33.44
CA LEU A 47 25.73 -15.27 32.74
C LEU A 47 25.60 -15.55 31.23
N ALA A 48 26.39 -14.81 30.44
CA ALA A 48 26.98 -15.26 29.18
C ALA A 48 28.50 -15.44 29.35
N PRO A 49 29.15 -16.47 28.76
CA PRO A 49 30.60 -16.60 28.79
C PRO A 49 31.29 -15.96 27.56
N PRO A 50 32.56 -15.52 27.67
CA PRO A 50 33.31 -14.88 26.58
C PRO A 50 34.25 -15.88 25.88
N ILE A 51 34.39 -15.81 24.54
CA ILE A 51 35.50 -16.50 23.82
C ILE A 51 36.03 -15.66 22.64
N ASN A 52 37.19 -15.06 22.89
CA ASN A 52 38.43 -14.89 22.10
C ASN A 52 38.48 -14.54 20.60
N ASP A 53 39.30 -13.50 20.36
CA ASP A 53 39.99 -13.11 19.13
C ASP A 53 40.96 -14.15 18.53
N ARG A 54 41.15 -13.98 17.21
CA ARG A 54 42.33 -14.26 16.34
C ARG A 54 42.21 -15.41 15.33
N ALA A 55 41.97 -15.03 14.08
CA ALA A 55 42.85 -15.37 12.96
C ALA A 55 42.69 -14.35 11.82
N LEU A 56 43.70 -13.49 11.66
CA LEU A 56 43.90 -12.63 10.50
C LEU A 56 44.23 -13.52 9.29
N LEU A 57 43.37 -13.52 8.28
CA LEU A 57 43.73 -13.88 6.91
C LEU A 57 43.76 -12.60 6.08
N SER A 58 44.94 -12.29 5.58
CA SER A 58 45.24 -11.18 4.67
C SER A 58 44.43 -11.26 3.36
N PRO A 59 44.09 -10.12 2.74
CA PRO A 59 43.19 -10.07 1.59
C PRO A 59 43.87 -10.54 0.31
N HIS A 60 43.21 -11.43 -0.43
CA HIS A 60 43.50 -11.70 -1.84
C HIS A 60 42.54 -10.90 -2.75
N PRO A 61 42.92 -10.63 -4.00
CA PRO A 61 42.72 -9.34 -4.64
C PRO A 61 41.38 -9.23 -5.37
N SER A 62 40.76 -8.06 -5.23
CA SER A 62 39.84 -7.43 -6.20
C SER A 62 38.69 -8.31 -6.72
N GLU A 63 37.77 -8.69 -5.84
CA GLU A 63 36.36 -8.63 -6.24
C GLU A 63 35.97 -7.15 -6.18
N LYS A 64 35.61 -6.62 -7.34
CA LYS A 64 34.96 -5.31 -7.45
C LYS A 64 33.59 -5.49 -6.80
N SER A 65 33.54 -5.40 -5.47
CA SER A 65 32.33 -5.41 -4.67
C SER A 65 31.45 -4.32 -5.24
N LEU A 66 30.45 -4.76 -6.00
CA LEU A 66 29.42 -3.94 -6.58
C LEU A 66 28.73 -3.24 -5.41
N VAL A 67 28.98 -1.94 -5.25
CA VAL A 67 28.33 -1.17 -4.20
C VAL A 67 26.89 -1.02 -4.63
N VAL A 68 26.00 -1.85 -4.08
CA VAL A 68 24.58 -1.51 -3.99
C VAL A 68 24.54 -0.20 -3.20
N ASP A 69 24.22 0.87 -3.91
CA ASP A 69 24.27 2.22 -3.37
C ASP A 69 23.16 2.39 -2.33
N LYS A 70 23.55 2.30 -1.05
CA LYS A 70 22.65 2.46 0.10
C LYS A 70 22.03 3.86 0.22
N THR A 71 22.38 4.80 -0.68
CA THR A 71 21.80 6.14 -0.74
C THR A 71 20.70 6.28 -1.79
N LEU A 72 20.51 5.28 -2.66
CA LEU A 72 19.48 5.31 -3.68
C LEU A 72 18.13 4.95 -3.07
N VAL A 73 17.22 5.93 -3.00
CA VAL A 73 15.80 5.67 -2.76
C VAL A 73 15.04 5.89 -4.06
N ARG A 74 14.42 4.82 -4.56
CA ARG A 74 13.58 4.84 -5.76
C ARG A 74 12.16 5.23 -5.37
N SER A 75 11.43 5.85 -6.31
CA SER A 75 10.00 6.01 -6.09
C SER A 75 9.33 4.65 -6.01
N SER A 76 8.43 4.52 -5.04
CA SER A 76 7.41 3.49 -5.08
C SER A 76 6.21 4.05 -5.81
N ASP A 77 5.53 3.24 -6.62
CA ASP A 77 4.40 3.69 -7.42
C ASP A 77 3.31 4.33 -6.58
N THR A 78 2.93 3.69 -5.47
CA THR A 78 1.90 4.25 -4.59
C THR A 78 2.12 3.92 -3.11
N MET A 79 3.07 3.04 -2.76
CA MET A 79 3.19 2.57 -1.38
C MET A 79 4.63 2.17 -1.01
N PHE A 80 5.05 2.47 0.22
CA PHE A 80 6.30 1.95 0.78
C PHE A 80 6.11 1.48 2.24
N LEU A 81 7.05 0.66 2.71
CA LEU A 81 7.08 0.14 4.08
C LEU A 81 8.23 0.78 4.87
N GLU A 82 7.99 1.04 6.15
CA GLU A 82 9.02 1.42 7.12
C GLU A 82 8.66 0.82 8.48
N ASP A 83 9.46 -0.15 8.93
CA ASP A 83 9.21 -0.92 10.16
C ASP A 83 7.78 -1.53 10.18
N ASP A 84 6.97 -1.15 11.16
CA ASP A 84 5.58 -1.59 11.30
C ASP A 84 4.58 -0.64 10.61
N LEU A 85 5.04 0.26 9.73
CA LEU A 85 4.20 1.23 9.03
C LEU A 85 4.19 0.99 7.53
N LEU A 86 3.01 1.18 6.95
CA LEU A 86 2.76 1.18 5.52
C LEU A 86 2.24 2.55 5.13
N PHE A 87 2.94 3.20 4.21
CA PHE A 87 2.61 4.52 3.69
C PHE A 87 2.00 4.36 2.31
N LEU A 88 0.81 4.91 2.12
CA LEU A 88 0.04 4.76 0.90
C LEU A 88 -0.37 6.14 0.38
N VAL A 89 -0.13 6.41 -0.89
CA VAL A 89 -0.76 7.54 -1.58
C VAL A 89 -1.89 7.03 -2.47
N ASP A 90 -3.04 7.66 -2.32
CA ASP A 90 -4.27 7.36 -3.06
C ASP A 90 -4.83 8.69 -3.57
N TYR A 91 -5.13 8.75 -4.87
CA TYR A 91 -5.55 9.98 -5.54
C TYR A 91 -6.86 10.58 -4.97
N GLN A 92 -7.71 9.79 -4.31
CA GLN A 92 -8.95 10.27 -3.68
C GLN A 92 -8.82 10.52 -2.18
N HIS A 93 -7.83 9.90 -1.53
CA HIS A 93 -7.71 9.88 -0.07
C HIS A 93 -6.42 10.56 0.45
N GLY A 94 -5.55 11.00 -0.45
CA GLY A 94 -4.28 11.63 -0.11
C GLY A 94 -3.24 10.62 0.38
N LEU A 95 -2.47 11.00 1.40
CA LEU A 95 -1.51 10.10 2.06
C LEU A 95 -2.17 9.43 3.27
N GLU A 96 -2.16 8.11 3.31
CA GLU A 96 -2.63 7.29 4.43
C GLU A 96 -1.46 6.50 5.02
N ILE A 97 -1.41 6.40 6.35
CA ILE A 97 -0.38 5.65 7.06
C ILE A 97 -1.06 4.60 7.91
N TYR A 98 -0.73 3.33 7.68
CA TYR A 98 -1.29 2.18 8.36
C TYR A 98 -0.25 1.55 9.28
N ASN A 99 -0.68 1.09 10.45
CA ASN A 99 0.11 0.19 11.27
C ASN A 99 -0.14 -1.24 10.79
N ILE A 100 0.95 -1.96 10.52
CA ILE A 100 0.99 -3.32 10.02
C ILE A 100 1.76 -4.28 10.94
N SER A 101 2.03 -3.87 12.19
CA SER A 101 2.68 -4.74 13.21
C SER A 101 1.98 -6.08 13.40
N ASN A 102 0.67 -6.11 13.16
CA ASN A 102 -0.09 -7.33 12.94
C ASN A 102 -0.70 -7.31 11.52
N PRO A 103 -0.12 -8.05 10.55
CA PRO A 103 -0.59 -8.07 9.16
C PRO A 103 -1.96 -8.72 8.97
N GLU A 104 -2.49 -9.43 9.98
CA GLU A 104 -3.87 -9.94 9.93
C GLU A 104 -4.90 -8.85 10.28
N ILE A 105 -4.47 -7.79 10.98
CA ILE A 105 -5.34 -6.73 11.49
C ILE A 105 -4.66 -5.35 11.32
N PRO A 106 -4.32 -4.94 10.09
CA PRO A 106 -3.80 -3.60 9.86
C PRO A 106 -4.85 -2.55 10.19
N PHE A 107 -4.41 -1.38 10.66
CA PHE A 107 -5.32 -0.27 10.96
C PHE A 107 -4.71 1.08 10.57
N LEU A 108 -5.57 2.01 10.12
CA LEU A 108 -5.18 3.37 9.77
C LEU A 108 -4.73 4.13 11.02
N VAL A 109 -3.49 4.61 11.03
CA VAL A 109 -2.94 5.47 12.09
C VAL A 109 -3.31 6.92 11.86
N THR A 110 -3.12 7.40 10.63
CA THR A 110 -3.40 8.79 10.25
C THR A 110 -3.58 8.93 8.74
N SER A 111 -4.17 10.05 8.31
CA SER A 111 -4.40 10.38 6.91
C SER A 111 -4.26 11.87 6.66
N TYR A 112 -3.77 12.24 5.48
CA TYR A 112 -3.59 13.59 4.98
C TYR A 112 -4.40 13.78 3.69
N PRO A 113 -5.73 14.00 3.79
CA PRO A 113 -6.62 14.02 2.64
C PRO A 113 -6.55 15.30 1.80
N SER A 114 -5.77 16.29 2.22
CA SER A 114 -5.68 17.60 1.55
C SER A 114 -4.64 17.64 0.42
N LEU A 115 -3.99 16.51 0.10
CA LEU A 115 -3.05 16.44 -1.01
C LEU A 115 -3.82 16.27 -2.33
N ASP A 116 -3.55 17.13 -3.30
CA ASP A 116 -4.15 17.10 -4.64
C ASP A 116 -3.37 16.13 -5.53
N LEU A 117 -3.65 14.85 -5.34
CA LEU A 117 -2.93 13.74 -5.95
C LEU A 117 -3.65 13.25 -7.21
N ASP A 118 -2.88 12.70 -8.15
CA ASP A 118 -3.36 12.04 -9.37
C ASP A 118 -3.11 10.52 -9.33
N TYR A 119 -3.70 9.78 -10.28
CA TYR A 119 -3.62 8.32 -10.42
C TYR A 119 -2.19 7.78 -10.56
N ASP A 120 -1.29 8.54 -11.17
CA ASP A 120 0.11 8.17 -11.40
C ASP A 120 1.07 8.86 -10.42
N SER A 121 0.55 9.40 -9.30
CA SER A 121 1.39 10.05 -8.28
C SER A 121 2.43 9.09 -7.73
N LYS A 122 3.70 9.52 -7.66
CA LYS A 122 4.81 8.71 -7.13
C LYS A 122 5.27 9.26 -5.79
N LEU A 123 5.87 8.42 -4.95
CA LEU A 123 6.43 8.87 -3.67
C LEU A 123 7.81 8.29 -3.36
N VAL A 124 8.62 9.07 -2.64
CA VAL A 124 9.96 8.70 -2.15
C VAL A 124 10.14 9.22 -0.74
N LEU A 125 10.57 8.37 0.18
CA LEU A 125 11.07 8.80 1.48
C LEU A 125 12.59 8.86 1.46
N HIS A 126 13.19 10.04 1.59
CA HIS A 126 14.65 10.19 1.67
C HIS A 126 15.04 11.01 2.91
N GLY A 127 15.59 10.32 3.91
CA GLY A 127 15.85 10.89 5.23
C GLY A 127 14.54 11.27 5.93
N ASP A 128 14.47 12.48 6.47
CA ASP A 128 13.28 13.01 7.15
C ASP A 128 12.27 13.66 6.19
N TYR A 129 12.37 13.42 4.87
CA TYR A 129 11.48 14.05 3.90
C TYR A 129 10.78 13.02 3.03
N LEU A 130 9.46 13.16 2.93
CA LEU A 130 8.61 12.44 1.99
C LEU A 130 8.31 13.36 0.81
N TYR A 131 8.69 12.91 -0.38
CA TYR A 131 8.51 13.60 -1.64
C TYR A 131 7.39 12.91 -2.41
N ILE A 132 6.48 13.69 -2.99
CA ILE A 132 5.37 13.14 -3.77
C ILE A 132 5.24 13.95 -5.06
N SER A 133 5.38 13.31 -6.21
CA SER A 133 5.06 13.91 -7.50
C SER A 133 3.60 13.65 -7.85
N THR A 134 2.96 14.62 -8.49
CA THR A 134 1.61 14.47 -9.05
C THR A 134 1.59 15.10 -10.44
N ASP A 135 0.88 14.44 -11.36
CA ASP A 135 0.69 14.97 -12.71
C ASP A 135 -0.22 16.21 -12.73
N HIS A 136 -1.07 16.37 -11.71
CA HIS A 136 -1.94 17.52 -11.57
C HIS A 136 -1.09 18.81 -11.44
N PHE A 137 -1.12 19.66 -12.47
CA PHE A 137 -0.30 20.88 -12.59
C PHE A 137 1.23 20.68 -12.50
N GLY A 138 1.73 19.45 -12.62
CA GLY A 138 3.13 19.13 -12.36
C GLY A 138 3.52 19.56 -10.95
N ALA A 139 2.71 19.18 -9.96
CA ALA A 139 2.96 19.49 -8.57
C ALA A 139 3.94 18.50 -7.93
N PHE A 140 4.63 18.99 -6.90
CA PHE A 140 5.60 18.22 -6.14
C PHE A 140 5.54 18.64 -4.68
N TYR A 141 5.04 17.74 -3.84
CA TYR A 141 4.96 17.93 -2.41
C TYR A 141 6.27 17.49 -1.75
N ILE A 142 6.71 18.28 -0.77
CA ILE A 142 7.81 17.92 0.11
C ILE A 142 7.28 18.03 1.52
N LEU A 143 7.19 16.89 2.21
CA LEU A 143 6.68 16.79 3.55
C LEU A 143 7.83 16.46 4.51
N GLU A 144 7.98 17.25 5.57
CA GLU A 144 8.98 17.03 6.62
C GLU A 144 8.40 16.11 7.70
N ARG A 145 9.13 15.05 8.01
CA ARG A 145 8.82 14.09 9.04
C ARG A 145 9.00 14.72 10.41
N ILE A 146 7.97 14.64 11.24
CA ILE A 146 8.00 15.04 12.65
C ILE A 146 8.21 13.82 13.55
N ASN A 147 7.63 12.68 13.18
CA ASN A 147 7.84 11.38 13.81
C ASN A 147 7.48 10.25 12.82
N SER A 148 7.57 9.00 13.26
CA SER A 148 7.37 7.83 12.40
C SER A 148 6.07 7.83 11.61
N SER A 149 4.98 8.41 12.13
CA SER A 149 3.67 8.44 11.47
C SER A 149 3.12 9.85 11.28
N SER A 150 3.98 10.87 11.24
CA SER A 150 3.51 12.25 11.14
C SER A 150 4.44 13.14 10.32
N PHE A 151 3.83 13.89 9.41
CA PHE A 151 4.46 14.80 8.47
C PHE A 151 3.80 16.18 8.52
N ILE A 152 4.57 17.21 8.18
CA ILE A 152 4.09 18.56 7.90
C ILE A 152 4.51 18.98 6.50
N GLU A 153 3.70 19.78 5.81
CA GLU A 153 4.11 20.32 4.51
C GLU A 153 5.29 21.27 4.69
N LYS A 154 6.42 20.92 4.07
CA LYS A 154 7.62 21.76 4.02
C LYS A 154 7.59 22.70 2.83
N ALA A 155 7.17 22.18 1.69
CA ALA A 155 7.02 22.93 0.45
C ALA A 155 6.05 22.25 -0.50
N PHE A 156 5.51 23.07 -1.39
CA PHE A 156 4.68 22.66 -2.50
C PHE A 156 5.15 23.41 -3.74
N ILE A 157 5.69 22.66 -4.71
CA ILE A 157 6.24 23.19 -5.96
C ILE A 157 5.25 22.86 -7.07
N ILE A 158 5.03 23.80 -8.00
CA ILE A 158 4.11 23.66 -9.12
C ILE A 158 4.80 23.99 -10.44
N ASN A 159 4.18 23.61 -11.56
CA ASN A 159 4.68 23.81 -12.92
C ASN A 159 6.00 23.06 -13.20
N LEU A 160 6.24 21.93 -12.53
CA LEU A 160 7.25 20.97 -12.98
C LEU A 160 6.77 20.26 -14.26
N PRO A 161 7.68 19.66 -15.03
CA PRO A 161 7.35 19.08 -16.33
C PRO A 161 6.66 17.71 -16.22
N LYS A 162 5.58 17.58 -15.44
CA LYS A 162 4.76 16.35 -15.25
C LYS A 162 5.62 15.08 -15.07
N ILE A 163 6.17 14.95 -13.87
CA ILE A 163 7.13 13.91 -13.53
C ILE A 163 6.41 12.55 -13.46
N THR A 164 6.78 11.63 -14.35
CA THR A 164 6.24 10.26 -14.40
C THR A 164 6.94 9.33 -13.42
N ASP A 165 8.23 9.56 -13.16
CA ASP A 165 9.02 8.81 -12.17
C ASP A 165 10.20 9.68 -11.68
N PHE A 166 10.63 9.49 -10.43
CA PHE A 166 11.75 10.22 -9.85
C PHE A 166 12.53 9.42 -8.80
N ALA A 167 13.76 9.86 -8.54
CA ALA A 167 14.63 9.33 -7.51
C ALA A 167 15.49 10.46 -6.93
N ILE A 168 15.90 10.30 -5.67
CA ILE A 168 16.78 11.25 -5.00
C ILE A 168 18.11 10.58 -4.74
N LYS A 169 19.19 11.24 -5.19
CA LYS A 169 20.56 10.75 -5.02
C LYS A 169 21.53 11.91 -4.89
N ASP A 170 22.42 11.86 -3.90
CA ASP A 170 23.51 12.83 -3.70
C ASP A 170 23.04 14.30 -3.70
N GLY A 171 21.86 14.59 -3.14
CA GLY A 171 21.28 15.95 -3.12
C GLY A 171 20.68 16.42 -4.45
N HIS A 172 20.46 15.50 -5.39
CA HIS A 172 19.83 15.76 -6.69
C HIS A 172 18.53 14.98 -6.84
N LEU A 173 17.53 15.61 -7.46
CA LEU A 173 16.31 14.97 -7.93
C LEU A 173 16.52 14.56 -9.38
N HIS A 174 16.62 13.26 -9.62
CA HIS A 174 16.55 12.69 -10.95
C HIS A 174 15.08 12.44 -11.26
N ALA A 175 14.57 12.98 -12.36
CA ALA A 175 13.15 12.87 -12.69
C ALA A 175 12.98 12.69 -14.18
N ILE A 176 12.06 11.82 -14.59
CA ILE A 176 11.65 11.69 -16.00
C ILE A 176 10.23 12.21 -16.17
N ASN A 177 9.94 12.66 -17.38
CA ASN A 177 8.58 12.71 -17.90
C ASN A 177 8.51 11.88 -19.17
N GLU A 178 7.35 11.86 -19.83
CA GLU A 178 7.13 11.07 -21.04
C GLU A 178 8.22 11.24 -22.13
N THR A 179 8.93 12.37 -22.21
CA THR A 179 9.86 12.65 -23.33
C THR A 179 11.22 13.20 -22.92
N SER A 180 11.51 13.30 -21.62
CA SER A 180 12.71 14.00 -21.14
C SER A 180 13.19 13.46 -19.80
N TYR A 181 14.51 13.48 -19.63
CA TYR A 181 15.17 13.20 -18.36
C TYR A 181 15.73 14.50 -17.78
N PHE A 182 15.37 14.81 -16.54
CA PHE A 182 15.75 16.01 -15.80
C PHE A 182 16.61 15.64 -14.58
N ILE A 183 17.57 16.52 -14.26
CA ILE A 183 18.25 16.53 -12.98
C ILE A 183 18.08 17.91 -12.37
N TYR A 184 17.57 17.97 -11.15
CA TYR A 184 17.45 19.19 -10.36
C TYR A 184 18.33 19.12 -9.11
N THR A 185 18.80 20.28 -8.65
CA THR A 185 19.44 20.41 -7.33
C THR A 185 18.37 20.52 -6.24
N LEU A 186 18.50 19.74 -5.16
CA LEU A 186 17.68 19.78 -3.95
C LEU A 186 18.47 20.44 -2.80
N SER A 187 18.52 21.77 -2.76
CA SER A 187 19.37 22.50 -1.80
C SER A 187 18.65 23.12 -0.60
N ASN A 188 17.39 23.55 -0.76
CA ASN A 188 16.67 24.29 0.28
C ASN A 188 15.21 23.85 0.49
N TYR A 189 14.79 22.77 -0.17
CA TYR A 189 13.43 22.21 -0.16
C TYR A 189 12.30 23.15 -0.63
N THR A 190 12.56 24.45 -0.84
CA THR A 190 11.54 25.42 -1.28
C THR A 190 11.49 25.61 -2.80
N SER A 191 12.54 25.21 -3.50
CA SER A 191 12.66 25.30 -4.96
C SER A 191 13.56 24.20 -5.51
N LEU A 192 13.30 23.79 -6.74
CA LEU A 192 14.17 22.92 -7.52
C LEU A 192 14.86 23.74 -8.60
N GLU A 193 16.19 23.73 -8.60
CA GLU A 193 16.98 24.37 -9.65
C GLU A 193 17.31 23.33 -10.73
N LEU A 194 16.87 23.57 -11.97
CA LEU A 194 17.17 22.66 -13.08
C LEU A 194 18.67 22.71 -13.39
N LEU A 195 19.34 21.58 -13.22
CA LEU A 195 20.78 21.44 -13.44
C LEU A 195 21.08 20.89 -14.84
N SER A 196 20.29 19.92 -15.31
CA SER A 196 20.44 19.32 -16.63
C SER A 196 19.11 18.77 -17.17
N VAL A 197 18.98 18.75 -18.50
CA VAL A 197 17.86 18.11 -19.19
C VAL A 197 18.35 17.42 -20.46
N TYR A 198 17.92 16.18 -20.67
CA TYR A 198 18.10 15.45 -21.91
C TYR A 198 16.74 15.18 -22.53
N GLN A 199 16.49 15.73 -23.72
CA GLN A 199 15.24 15.53 -24.44
C GLN A 199 15.34 14.32 -25.35
N ARG A 200 14.34 13.44 -25.27
CA ARG A 200 14.18 12.28 -26.14
C ARG A 200 12.79 12.30 -26.77
N PRO A 201 12.57 13.13 -27.80
CA PRO A 201 11.27 13.24 -28.43
C PRO A 201 10.90 11.95 -29.18
N ASN A 202 9.60 11.65 -29.26
CA ASN A 202 9.00 10.50 -29.95
C ASN A 202 9.22 9.13 -29.28
N VAL A 203 9.57 9.14 -28.01
CA VAL A 203 9.78 7.97 -27.16
C VAL A 203 9.01 8.22 -25.87
N PHE A 204 8.35 7.19 -25.32
CA PHE A 204 7.60 7.27 -24.07
C PHE A 204 8.44 6.70 -22.91
N LEU A 205 9.07 7.59 -22.13
CA LEU A 205 9.81 7.18 -20.94
C LEU A 205 8.82 6.89 -19.80
N ARG A 206 8.90 5.67 -19.24
CA ARG A 206 7.92 5.22 -18.24
C ARG A 206 8.49 5.06 -16.83
N GLU A 207 9.64 4.41 -16.73
CA GLU A 207 10.30 4.08 -15.46
C GLU A 207 11.80 4.27 -15.62
N PHE A 208 12.52 4.60 -14.54
CA PHE A 208 13.97 4.46 -14.55
C PHE A 208 14.55 3.86 -13.28
N THR A 209 15.76 3.33 -13.44
CA THR A 209 16.58 2.82 -12.37
C THR A 209 17.96 3.46 -12.41
N LEU A 210 18.40 4.03 -11.29
CA LEU A 210 19.79 4.42 -11.11
C LEU A 210 20.63 3.21 -10.71
N TYR A 211 21.79 3.07 -11.35
CA TYR A 211 22.76 2.03 -11.09
C TYR A 211 24.18 2.62 -11.15
N GLY A 212 24.75 2.90 -9.98
CA GLY A 212 26.01 3.63 -9.87
C GLY A 212 25.89 5.04 -10.46
N SER A 213 26.68 5.32 -11.49
CA SER A 213 26.69 6.60 -12.22
C SER A 213 25.87 6.58 -13.51
N TYR A 214 25.06 5.54 -13.70
CA TYR A 214 24.22 5.36 -14.89
C TYR A 214 22.75 5.33 -14.51
N SER A 215 21.91 5.81 -15.41
CA SER A 215 20.44 5.71 -15.35
C SER A 215 19.96 4.83 -16.49
N PHE A 216 19.28 3.74 -16.16
CA PHE A 216 18.61 2.86 -17.10
C PHE A 216 17.16 3.29 -17.18
N ILE A 217 16.71 3.74 -18.33
CA ILE A 217 15.36 4.27 -18.52
C ILE A 217 14.61 3.34 -19.46
N LEU A 218 13.45 2.87 -19.01
CA LEU A 218 12.51 2.10 -19.80
C LEU A 218 11.82 3.01 -20.80
N ASP A 219 11.93 2.63 -22.06
CA ASP A 219 11.17 3.20 -23.17
C ASP A 219 10.03 2.23 -23.47
N GLN A 220 8.81 2.63 -23.11
CA GLN A 220 7.63 1.77 -23.08
C GLN A 220 7.37 1.05 -24.40
N ASP A 221 7.78 1.63 -25.53
CA ASP A 221 7.48 1.13 -26.88
C ASP A 221 8.74 0.78 -27.72
N HIS A 222 9.95 0.89 -27.15
CA HIS A 222 11.20 0.64 -27.89
C HIS A 222 12.19 -0.28 -27.18
N GLY A 223 12.16 -0.39 -25.85
CA GLY A 223 13.11 -1.17 -25.06
C GLY A 223 13.66 -0.35 -23.90
N PHE A 224 14.98 -0.11 -23.86
CA PHE A 224 15.57 0.74 -22.83
C PHE A 224 16.81 1.48 -23.31
N SER A 225 17.12 2.56 -22.62
CA SER A 225 18.30 3.38 -22.87
C SER A 225 19.11 3.54 -21.59
N VAL A 226 20.42 3.70 -21.74
CA VAL A 226 21.34 3.95 -20.62
C VAL A 226 21.93 5.35 -20.77
N TYR A 227 21.85 6.12 -19.71
CA TYR A 227 22.39 7.47 -19.63
C TYR A 227 23.51 7.54 -18.60
N ASN A 228 24.63 8.13 -18.98
CA ASN A 228 25.68 8.50 -18.05
C ASN A 228 25.25 9.79 -17.32
N VAL A 229 25.21 9.71 -16.00
CA VAL A 229 24.87 10.82 -15.09
C VAL A 229 25.97 11.06 -14.05
N THR A 230 27.21 10.65 -14.35
CA THR A 230 28.39 10.88 -13.49
C THR A 230 28.57 12.37 -13.18
N ASN A 231 28.34 13.23 -14.18
CA ASN A 231 28.22 14.67 -14.00
C ASN A 231 26.73 15.03 -13.99
N PRO A 232 26.13 15.40 -12.85
CA PRO A 232 24.70 15.70 -12.78
C PRO A 232 24.31 16.95 -13.59
N ALA A 233 25.27 17.78 -14.00
CA ALA A 233 25.05 18.90 -14.92
C ALA A 233 25.03 18.51 -16.40
N GLU A 234 25.39 17.27 -16.75
CA GLU A 234 25.50 16.83 -18.13
C GLU A 234 25.04 15.38 -18.29
N ILE A 235 23.77 15.20 -18.63
CA ILE A 235 23.20 13.89 -18.99
C ILE A 235 23.67 13.51 -20.40
N GLN A 236 24.22 12.31 -20.56
CA GLN A 236 24.67 11.81 -21.86
C GLN A 236 24.07 10.43 -22.16
N LEU A 237 23.47 10.26 -23.35
CA LEU A 237 23.07 8.94 -23.83
C LEU A 237 24.32 8.08 -24.07
N ALA A 238 24.41 6.96 -23.37
CA ALA A 238 25.57 6.07 -23.38
C ALA A 238 25.31 4.78 -24.17
N TYR A 239 24.07 4.28 -24.11
CA TYR A 239 23.64 3.10 -24.85
C TYR A 239 22.14 3.17 -25.15
N ASP A 240 21.72 2.54 -26.25
CA ASP A 240 20.33 2.51 -26.69
C ASP A 240 19.99 1.12 -27.24
N LEU A 241 18.99 0.46 -26.65
CA LEU A 241 18.51 -0.82 -27.11
C LEU A 241 17.10 -0.68 -27.69
N PHE A 242 17.02 -0.90 -29.00
CA PHE A 242 15.77 -1.02 -29.73
C PHE A 242 15.42 -2.50 -29.96
N LEU A 243 14.29 -2.95 -29.42
CA LEU A 243 13.82 -4.32 -29.54
C LEU A 243 12.72 -4.50 -30.61
N GLY A 244 12.14 -3.40 -31.11
CA GLY A 244 11.12 -3.43 -32.16
C GLY A 244 10.08 -2.33 -31.98
N GLU A 245 9.21 -2.16 -32.98
CA GLU A 245 8.08 -1.23 -32.89
C GLU A 245 6.84 -1.93 -32.33
N ASN A 246 5.99 -1.19 -31.62
CA ASN A 246 4.72 -1.66 -31.06
C ASN A 246 4.87 -2.83 -30.07
N ILE A 247 5.98 -2.86 -29.34
CA ILE A 247 6.23 -3.82 -28.26
C ILE A 247 6.03 -3.07 -26.95
N HIS A 248 5.12 -3.55 -26.10
CA HIS A 248 4.86 -2.93 -24.81
C HIS A 248 5.78 -3.52 -23.74
N PHE A 249 6.57 -2.66 -23.09
CA PHE A 249 7.41 -3.01 -21.95
C PHE A 249 6.85 -2.41 -20.65
N PRO A 250 6.28 -3.23 -19.75
CA PRO A 250 5.67 -2.73 -18.51
C PRO A 250 6.67 -2.27 -17.45
N SER A 251 7.83 -2.92 -17.32
CA SER A 251 8.77 -2.66 -16.22
C SER A 251 10.22 -3.05 -16.56
N LEU A 252 11.15 -2.34 -15.92
CA LEU A 252 12.58 -2.59 -15.98
C LEU A 252 13.17 -2.63 -14.57
N VAL A 253 13.72 -3.77 -14.18
CA VAL A 253 14.32 -3.98 -12.86
C VAL A 253 15.76 -4.43 -12.98
N ILE A 254 16.63 -3.83 -12.18
CA ILE A 254 18.03 -4.27 -12.03
C ILE A 254 18.20 -4.95 -10.69
N ASN A 255 18.75 -6.17 -10.73
CA ASN A 255 19.17 -6.94 -9.58
C ASN A 255 20.66 -7.27 -9.71
N ASP A 256 21.48 -6.71 -8.82
CA ASP A 256 22.93 -6.78 -8.87
C ASP A 256 23.50 -6.43 -10.26
N SER A 257 23.97 -7.41 -11.01
CA SER A 257 24.55 -7.25 -12.36
C SER A 257 23.64 -7.78 -13.46
N THR A 258 22.35 -7.96 -13.18
CA THR A 258 21.36 -8.46 -14.13
C THR A 258 20.22 -7.48 -14.29
N LEU A 259 19.80 -7.24 -15.54
CA LEU A 259 18.61 -6.45 -15.87
C LEU A 259 17.50 -7.38 -16.36
N LEU A 260 16.32 -7.19 -15.80
CA LEU A 260 15.09 -7.89 -16.14
C LEU A 260 14.18 -6.88 -16.81
N LEU A 261 13.83 -7.13 -18.06
CA LEU A 261 12.92 -6.30 -18.85
C LEU A 261 11.69 -7.12 -19.17
N SER A 262 10.52 -6.69 -18.68
CA SER A 262 9.26 -7.34 -19.00
C SER A 262 8.73 -6.86 -20.35
N GLU A 263 8.28 -7.80 -21.17
CA GLU A 263 7.58 -7.60 -22.44
C GLU A 263 6.22 -8.31 -22.36
N SER A 264 5.13 -7.57 -22.59
CA SER A 264 3.77 -8.12 -22.41
C SER A 264 3.48 -9.35 -23.29
N SER A 265 4.04 -9.43 -24.50
CA SER A 265 3.78 -10.51 -25.47
C SER A 265 4.67 -11.75 -25.34
N VAL A 266 5.86 -11.62 -24.76
CA VAL A 266 6.89 -12.67 -24.79
C VAL A 266 7.31 -13.11 -23.40
N GLY A 267 7.29 -12.21 -22.41
CA GLY A 267 7.61 -12.48 -21.02
C GLY A 267 8.79 -11.66 -20.53
N LEU A 268 9.83 -12.29 -19.99
CA LEU A 268 10.93 -11.60 -19.30
C LEU A 268 12.26 -11.78 -20.05
N HIS A 269 12.82 -10.69 -20.55
CA HIS A 269 14.18 -10.68 -21.08
C HIS A 269 15.17 -10.46 -19.93
N ILE A 270 16.23 -11.27 -19.91
CA ILE A 270 17.27 -11.23 -18.89
C ILE A 270 18.57 -10.83 -19.55
N PHE A 271 19.14 -9.71 -19.12
CA PHE A 271 20.39 -9.15 -19.65
C PHE A 271 21.50 -9.16 -18.58
N ASP A 272 22.72 -9.47 -19.01
CA ASP A 272 23.95 -9.28 -18.24
C ASP A 272 24.39 -7.82 -18.34
N LEU A 273 24.66 -7.21 -17.18
CA LEU A 273 25.14 -5.84 -17.00
C LEU A 273 26.63 -5.78 -16.62
N SER A 274 27.40 -6.85 -16.86
CA SER A 274 28.86 -6.83 -16.67
C SER A 274 29.55 -5.71 -17.46
N ASP A 275 29.00 -5.34 -18.62
CA ASP A 275 29.30 -4.11 -19.34
C ASP A 275 28.04 -3.24 -19.47
N LEU A 276 27.98 -2.15 -18.70
CA LEU A 276 26.84 -1.23 -18.68
C LEU A 276 26.63 -0.47 -19.99
N LEU A 277 27.63 -0.44 -20.86
CA LEU A 277 27.58 0.21 -22.16
C LEU A 277 27.30 -0.77 -23.29
N SER A 278 27.23 -2.06 -22.98
CA SER A 278 26.86 -3.11 -23.90
C SER A 278 26.13 -4.26 -23.17
N PRO A 279 24.96 -4.02 -22.55
CA PRO A 279 24.14 -5.07 -21.97
C PRO A 279 23.89 -6.21 -22.96
N SER A 280 24.09 -7.45 -22.51
CA SER A 280 23.97 -8.62 -23.40
C SER A 280 22.83 -9.54 -22.97
N LEU A 281 21.99 -9.96 -23.92
CA LEU A 281 20.85 -10.83 -23.63
C LEU A 281 21.36 -12.24 -23.23
N ILE A 282 21.06 -12.66 -22.01
CA ILE A 282 21.34 -14.00 -21.50
C ILE A 282 20.27 -14.97 -22.00
N THR A 283 19.00 -14.64 -21.76
CA THR A 283 17.85 -15.48 -22.12
C THR A 283 16.56 -14.68 -22.15
N THR A 284 15.51 -15.28 -22.68
CA THR A 284 14.14 -14.79 -22.60
C THR A 284 13.25 -15.89 -22.03
N ASN A 285 12.56 -15.57 -20.93
CA ASN A 285 11.70 -16.49 -20.21
C ASN A 285 10.24 -16.19 -20.52
N ASN A 286 9.50 -17.16 -21.04
CA ASN A 286 8.09 -17.01 -21.42
C ASN A 286 7.10 -17.54 -20.38
N LEU A 287 7.60 -17.95 -19.22
CA LEU A 287 6.79 -18.50 -18.13
C LEU A 287 6.07 -17.38 -17.37
N VAL A 288 6.75 -16.24 -17.25
CA VAL A 288 6.24 -14.98 -16.69
C VAL A 288 5.62 -14.18 -17.85
N LYS A 289 4.29 -14.13 -17.98
CA LYS A 289 3.58 -13.46 -19.10
C LYS A 289 2.33 -12.73 -18.62
N ASP A 290 1.69 -11.95 -19.50
CA ASP A 290 0.48 -11.17 -19.20
C ASP A 290 0.70 -10.23 -18.00
N LEU A 291 1.79 -9.45 -18.08
CA LEU A 291 2.34 -8.67 -16.97
C LEU A 291 1.74 -7.27 -16.96
N ASP A 292 0.80 -7.00 -16.06
CA ASP A 292 0.41 -5.63 -15.74
C ASP A 292 1.26 -5.04 -14.62
N LEU A 293 1.62 -5.88 -13.64
CA LEU A 293 2.46 -5.52 -12.51
C LEU A 293 3.52 -6.61 -12.29
N PHE A 294 4.77 -6.17 -12.15
CA PHE A 294 5.93 -7.02 -11.91
C PHE A 294 6.72 -6.47 -10.73
N HIS A 295 7.10 -7.33 -9.79
CA HIS A 295 7.94 -6.96 -8.66
C HIS A 295 8.96 -8.05 -8.38
N LEU A 296 10.22 -7.66 -8.19
CA LEU A 296 11.29 -8.54 -7.75
C LEU A 296 11.67 -8.13 -6.33
N SER A 297 11.54 -9.06 -5.39
CA SER A 297 12.05 -8.89 -4.03
C SER A 297 12.82 -10.14 -3.63
N GLU A 298 14.03 -9.94 -3.12
CA GLU A 298 14.97 -11.00 -2.78
C GLU A 298 15.17 -11.98 -3.96
N ASN A 299 14.74 -13.23 -3.80
CA ASN A 299 14.81 -14.29 -4.79
C ASN A 299 13.44 -14.61 -5.41
N TYR A 300 12.43 -13.79 -5.19
CA TYR A 300 11.07 -14.04 -5.66
C TYR A 300 10.62 -13.00 -6.67
N LEU A 301 10.00 -13.50 -7.74
CA LEU A 301 9.33 -12.68 -8.73
C LEU A 301 7.83 -12.78 -8.46
N PHE A 302 7.17 -11.63 -8.43
CA PHE A 302 5.75 -11.49 -8.20
C PHE A 302 5.12 -10.81 -9.40
N THR A 303 4.01 -11.37 -9.86
CA THR A 303 3.27 -10.79 -10.99
C THR A 303 1.80 -10.79 -10.70
N ILE A 304 1.12 -9.74 -11.15
CA ILE A 304 -0.34 -9.68 -11.11
C ILE A 304 -0.83 -9.41 -12.53
N ASN A 305 -1.78 -10.23 -12.95
CA ASN A 305 -2.64 -9.95 -14.09
C ASN A 305 -3.92 -9.29 -13.54
N ASN A 306 -4.21 -8.06 -13.97
CA ASN A 306 -5.36 -7.31 -13.49
C ASN A 306 -6.69 -7.78 -14.10
N ASP A 307 -6.68 -8.56 -15.20
CA ASP A 307 -7.90 -9.12 -15.79
C ASP A 307 -8.54 -10.19 -14.89
N ASP A 308 -7.73 -10.94 -14.14
CA ASP A 308 -8.19 -12.01 -13.25
C ASP A 308 -7.80 -11.82 -11.77
N ASN A 309 -7.13 -10.71 -11.43
CA ASN A 309 -6.66 -10.36 -10.08
C ASN A 309 -5.87 -11.51 -9.42
N ASN A 310 -5.08 -12.23 -10.22
CA ASN A 310 -4.32 -13.38 -9.76
C ASN A 310 -2.84 -13.02 -9.56
N LEU A 311 -2.39 -13.06 -8.31
CA LEU A 311 -0.97 -13.00 -7.97
C LEU A 311 -0.31 -14.34 -8.32
N GLN A 312 0.76 -14.31 -9.11
CA GLN A 312 1.65 -15.44 -9.34
C GLN A 312 3.00 -15.20 -8.68
N ILE A 313 3.58 -16.26 -8.13
CA ILE A 313 4.87 -16.24 -7.43
C ILE A 313 5.82 -17.21 -8.10
N PHE A 314 7.03 -16.75 -8.39
CA PHE A 314 8.09 -17.55 -8.98
C PHE A 314 9.37 -17.49 -8.14
N ASP A 315 10.09 -18.61 -8.10
CA ASP A 315 11.47 -18.70 -7.65
C ASP A 315 12.37 -18.10 -8.74
N GLY A 316 12.93 -16.95 -8.44
CA GLY A 316 13.89 -16.19 -9.23
C GLY A 316 15.33 -16.29 -8.70
N SER A 317 15.63 -17.20 -7.76
CA SER A 317 17.00 -17.40 -7.25
C SER A 317 18.02 -17.71 -8.35
N ASN A 318 17.55 -18.28 -9.46
CA ASN A 318 18.27 -18.34 -10.72
C ASN A 318 17.42 -17.75 -11.84
N LEU A 319 17.73 -16.52 -12.24
CA LEU A 319 17.01 -15.78 -13.28
C LEU A 319 17.05 -16.43 -14.68
N THR A 320 17.99 -17.35 -14.92
CA THR A 320 18.02 -18.13 -16.17
C THR A 320 17.16 -19.40 -16.12
N ALA A 321 16.69 -19.77 -14.92
CA ALA A 321 15.93 -20.98 -14.65
C ALA A 321 14.77 -20.71 -13.67
N ILE A 322 14.01 -19.64 -13.95
CA ILE A 322 12.85 -19.22 -13.14
C ILE A 322 11.82 -20.36 -13.05
N ARG A 323 11.23 -20.53 -11.85
CA ARG A 323 10.28 -21.62 -11.57
C ARG A 323 9.01 -21.09 -10.95
N TYR A 324 7.86 -21.45 -11.49
CA TYR A 324 6.59 -21.17 -10.84
C TYR A 324 6.47 -21.91 -9.51
N LEU A 325 6.04 -21.19 -8.46
CA LEU A 325 5.84 -21.72 -7.12
C LEU A 325 4.35 -21.90 -6.82
N GLY A 326 3.56 -20.83 -6.99
CA GLY A 326 2.16 -20.82 -6.60
C GLY A 326 1.46 -19.54 -7.04
N SER A 327 0.16 -19.48 -6.78
CA SER A 327 -0.65 -18.30 -7.05
C SER A 327 -1.72 -18.10 -5.99
N CYS A 328 -2.20 -16.86 -5.88
CA CYS A 328 -3.31 -16.47 -5.03
C CYS A 328 -4.27 -15.61 -5.83
N SER A 329 -5.51 -16.05 -5.97
CA SER A 329 -6.60 -15.19 -6.45
C SER A 329 -6.90 -14.16 -5.36
N ILE A 330 -6.96 -12.89 -5.75
CA ILE A 330 -7.34 -11.81 -4.85
C ILE A 330 -8.80 -11.49 -5.16
N ASP A 331 -9.68 -11.83 -4.22
CA ASP A 331 -11.12 -11.59 -4.34
C ASP A 331 -11.39 -10.08 -4.20
N ASP A 332 -11.20 -9.36 -5.29
CA ASP A 332 -11.38 -7.92 -5.38
C ASP A 332 -11.98 -7.53 -6.74
N TYR A 333 -12.79 -6.47 -6.73
CA TYR A 333 -13.47 -5.92 -7.89
C TYR A 333 -12.79 -4.62 -8.38
N THR A 334 -11.50 -4.42 -8.06
CA THR A 334 -10.75 -3.27 -8.52
C THR A 334 -10.37 -3.33 -9.98
N VAL A 335 -10.02 -2.16 -10.49
CA VAL A 335 -9.63 -1.96 -11.88
C VAL A 335 -8.16 -2.30 -12.12
N SER A 336 -7.27 -2.08 -11.12
CA SER A 336 -5.84 -2.35 -11.29
C SER A 336 -5.08 -2.33 -9.97
N PHE A 337 -4.25 -3.35 -9.74
CA PHE A 337 -3.16 -3.30 -8.77
C PHE A 337 -2.01 -2.44 -9.32
N ARG A 338 -1.45 -1.58 -8.47
CA ARG A 338 -0.42 -0.63 -8.86
C ARG A 338 0.94 -0.89 -8.25
N THR A 339 0.97 -1.49 -7.07
CA THR A 339 2.25 -1.67 -6.39
C THR A 339 2.22 -2.93 -5.53
N ILE A 340 3.39 -3.56 -5.44
CA ILE A 340 3.69 -4.69 -4.58
C ILE A 340 4.88 -4.27 -3.74
N VAL A 341 4.77 -4.45 -2.43
CA VAL A 341 5.90 -4.33 -1.52
C VAL A 341 5.94 -5.57 -0.63
N MET A 342 7.14 -6.00 -0.26
CA MET A 342 7.36 -7.21 0.52
C MET A 342 8.11 -6.85 1.81
N GLN A 343 7.65 -7.42 2.92
CA GLN A 343 8.38 -7.43 4.18
C GLN A 343 8.19 -8.78 4.85
N ASP A 344 9.31 -9.39 5.23
CA ASP A 344 9.36 -10.74 5.79
C ASP A 344 8.60 -11.76 4.92
N ASN A 345 7.55 -12.38 5.47
CA ASN A 345 6.71 -13.35 4.78
C ASN A 345 5.40 -12.75 4.27
N TYR A 346 5.30 -11.43 4.10
CA TYR A 346 4.07 -10.76 3.70
C TYR A 346 4.28 -9.89 2.47
N LEU A 347 3.36 -10.01 1.52
CA LEU A 347 3.19 -9.07 0.43
C LEU A 347 2.06 -8.12 0.75
N TYR A 348 2.28 -6.85 0.50
CA TYR A 348 1.28 -5.80 0.60
C TYR A 348 1.04 -5.28 -0.81
N LEU A 349 -0.22 -5.27 -1.22
CA LEU A 349 -0.65 -4.83 -2.54
C LEU A 349 -1.59 -3.65 -2.36
N HIS A 350 -1.41 -2.63 -3.20
CA HIS A 350 -2.37 -1.55 -3.33
C HIS A 350 -3.00 -1.57 -4.71
N ASN A 351 -4.30 -1.31 -4.69
CA ASN A 351 -5.24 -1.32 -5.80
C ASN A 351 -5.90 0.06 -5.91
N ILE A 352 -6.06 0.55 -7.13
CA ILE A 352 -6.86 1.75 -7.36
C ILE A 352 -8.31 1.31 -7.54
N TYR A 353 -9.15 1.72 -6.59
CA TYR A 353 -10.57 1.48 -6.63
C TYR A 353 -11.29 2.69 -7.25
N THR A 354 -12.05 2.46 -8.33
CA THR A 354 -12.83 3.50 -9.02
C THR A 354 -14.34 3.28 -8.97
N GLY A 355 -14.84 2.32 -8.19
CA GLY A 355 -16.27 1.99 -8.11
C GLY A 355 -17.01 2.87 -7.09
N GLU A 356 -18.31 3.10 -7.26
CA GLU A 356 -19.10 3.88 -6.28
C GLU A 356 -19.80 3.02 -5.20
N LEU A 357 -19.76 1.68 -5.31
CA LEU A 357 -20.76 0.80 -4.66
C LEU A 357 -20.21 -0.27 -3.70
N GLN A 358 -18.90 -0.36 -3.49
CA GLN A 358 -18.27 -1.30 -2.56
C GLN A 358 -17.41 -0.58 -1.52
N LEU A 359 -17.17 -1.27 -0.40
CA LEU A 359 -16.23 -0.83 0.63
C LEU A 359 -14.83 -0.78 0.00
N ARG A 360 -14.15 0.37 0.09
CA ARG A 360 -12.76 0.54 -0.32
C ARG A 360 -11.88 -0.40 0.51
N LEU A 361 -11.05 -1.19 -0.17
CA LEU A 361 -10.08 -2.10 0.43
C LEU A 361 -8.70 -1.74 -0.15
N PRO A 362 -8.05 -0.69 0.36
CA PRO A 362 -6.87 -0.12 -0.31
C PRO A 362 -5.61 -0.95 -0.10
N ILE A 363 -5.64 -1.92 0.81
CA ILE A 363 -4.49 -2.76 1.12
C ILE A 363 -4.95 -4.19 1.11
N HIS A 364 -4.27 -5.01 0.32
CA HIS A 364 -4.37 -6.45 0.35
C HIS A 364 -3.07 -7.02 0.91
N ILE A 365 -3.16 -7.93 1.87
CA ILE A 365 -2.01 -8.57 2.51
C ILE A 365 -2.06 -10.05 2.23
N ILE A 366 -0.97 -10.59 1.71
CA ILE A 366 -0.82 -11.99 1.34
C ILE A 366 0.34 -12.57 2.15
N ASN A 367 0.06 -13.60 2.94
CA ASN A 367 1.07 -14.40 3.61
C ASN A 367 1.71 -15.37 2.61
N ILE A 368 3.02 -15.24 2.45
CA ILE A 368 3.86 -16.04 1.55
C ILE A 368 4.91 -16.87 2.31
N ALA A 369 4.70 -17.15 3.60
CA ALA A 369 5.56 -18.07 4.37
C ALA A 369 5.70 -19.46 3.71
N ASN A 370 4.71 -19.84 2.90
CA ASN A 370 4.82 -20.90 1.92
C ASN A 370 4.51 -20.35 0.51
N PRO A 371 5.52 -19.96 -0.28
CA PRO A 371 5.33 -19.37 -1.60
C PRO A 371 4.61 -20.30 -2.60
N GLY A 372 4.60 -21.62 -2.35
CA GLY A 372 3.86 -22.59 -3.16
C GLY A 372 2.37 -22.65 -2.84
N SER A 373 1.93 -22.03 -1.75
CA SER A 373 0.54 -21.93 -1.33
C SER A 373 0.29 -20.60 -0.60
N PRO A 374 0.45 -19.46 -1.30
CA PRO A 374 0.21 -18.14 -0.73
C PRO A 374 -1.24 -17.99 -0.24
N LEU A 375 -1.43 -17.18 0.80
CA LEU A 375 -2.74 -16.97 1.42
C LEU A 375 -3.05 -15.48 1.54
N HIS A 376 -4.10 -15.02 0.87
CA HIS A 376 -4.69 -13.69 1.09
C HIS A 376 -5.34 -13.64 2.48
N ILE A 377 -4.74 -12.87 3.40
CA ILE A 377 -5.14 -12.79 4.81
C ILE A 377 -5.88 -11.50 5.16
N PHE A 378 -5.66 -10.42 4.40
CA PHE A 378 -6.35 -9.16 4.60
C PHE A 378 -6.69 -8.52 3.26
N PRO A 379 -7.89 -7.94 3.09
CA PRO A 379 -9.01 -7.99 4.04
C PRO A 379 -9.53 -9.41 4.21
N THR A 380 -9.97 -9.77 5.42
CA THR A 380 -10.65 -11.05 5.64
C THR A 380 -12.00 -11.03 4.92
N VAL A 381 -12.01 -11.40 3.65
CA VAL A 381 -13.25 -11.55 2.89
C VAL A 381 -13.96 -12.76 3.49
N ASN A 382 -15.04 -12.53 4.24
CA ASN A 382 -15.99 -13.61 4.49
C ASN A 382 -16.46 -14.06 3.11
N LYS A 383 -16.04 -15.25 2.67
CA LYS A 383 -16.42 -15.92 1.40
C LYS A 383 -17.93 -15.98 1.14
N TYR A 384 -18.71 -15.64 2.15
CA TYR A 384 -20.12 -15.32 2.06
C TYR A 384 -20.27 -13.86 2.41
N GLY A 385 -20.53 -13.01 1.41
CA GLY A 385 -20.87 -11.60 1.58
C GLY A 385 -22.16 -11.41 2.39
N PHE A 386 -22.14 -11.75 3.67
CA PHE A 386 -23.08 -11.24 4.65
C PHE A 386 -22.65 -9.80 4.98
N SER A 387 -22.77 -8.96 3.96
CA SER A 387 -23.53 -7.72 4.05
C SER A 387 -23.75 -7.28 5.51
N THR A 388 -22.92 -6.38 6.01
CA THR A 388 -23.05 -5.68 7.31
C THR A 388 -24.42 -4.98 7.52
N TRP A 389 -25.25 -4.97 6.47
CA TRP A 389 -26.59 -4.41 6.34
C TRP A 389 -27.68 -5.45 6.69
N LEU A 390 -27.35 -6.76 6.67
CA LEU A 390 -28.22 -7.78 7.26
C LEU A 390 -28.25 -7.73 8.78
N ILE A 391 -27.21 -7.24 9.45
CA ILE A 391 -27.22 -7.08 10.91
C ILE A 391 -28.34 -6.12 11.36
N PRO A 392 -28.44 -4.88 10.84
CA PRO A 392 -29.57 -4.01 11.15
C PRO A 392 -30.90 -4.54 10.62
N LEU A 393 -30.94 -5.28 9.50
CA LEU A 393 -32.17 -5.93 9.02
C LEU A 393 -32.66 -7.04 9.97
N VAL A 394 -31.76 -7.92 10.43
CA VAL A 394 -32.05 -9.00 11.39
C VAL A 394 -32.43 -8.39 12.73
N ILE A 395 -31.72 -7.36 13.21
CA ILE A 395 -32.11 -6.63 14.42
C ILE A 395 -33.50 -6.00 14.24
N SER A 396 -33.77 -5.38 13.09
CA SER A 396 -35.08 -4.78 12.79
C SER A 396 -36.19 -5.83 12.76
N ILE A 397 -35.95 -7.00 12.16
CA ILE A 397 -36.87 -8.14 12.12
C ILE A 397 -37.09 -8.71 13.53
N VAL A 398 -36.03 -8.86 14.33
CA VAL A 398 -36.11 -9.33 15.72
C VAL A 398 -36.88 -8.33 16.59
N VAL A 399 -36.63 -7.03 16.43
CA VAL A 399 -37.41 -5.97 17.09
C VAL A 399 -38.86 -6.02 16.64
N LEU A 400 -39.16 -6.22 15.35
CA LEU A 400 -40.52 -6.34 14.86
C LEU A 400 -41.23 -7.56 15.44
N ILE A 401 -40.57 -8.73 15.48
CA ILE A 401 -41.14 -9.98 15.99
C ILE A 401 -41.34 -9.94 17.51
N ILE A 402 -40.46 -9.29 18.26
CA ILE A 402 -40.53 -9.26 19.74
C ILE A 402 -41.37 -8.07 20.25
N ALA A 403 -41.24 -6.89 19.64
CA ALA A 403 -41.93 -5.68 20.08
C ALA A 403 -43.35 -5.56 19.53
N ALA A 404 -43.64 -6.02 18.30
CA ALA A 404 -44.99 -5.88 17.76
C ALA A 404 -46.06 -6.65 18.56
N PRO A 405 -45.84 -7.90 19.02
CA PRO A 405 -46.83 -8.62 19.82
C PRO A 405 -47.07 -7.97 21.18
N THR A 406 -46.03 -7.39 21.80
CA THR A 406 -46.13 -6.74 23.11
C THR A 406 -46.83 -5.39 23.03
N ILE A 407 -46.62 -4.62 21.95
CA ILE A 407 -47.35 -3.38 21.67
C ILE A 407 -48.82 -3.68 21.34
N LEU A 408 -49.09 -4.67 20.48
CA LEU A 408 -50.46 -5.11 20.16
C LEU A 408 -51.23 -5.59 21.39
N LEU A 409 -50.59 -6.36 22.27
CA LEU A 409 -51.18 -6.79 23.54
C LEU A 409 -51.47 -5.60 24.47
N GLY A 410 -50.58 -4.61 24.52
CA GLY A 410 -50.79 -3.38 25.26
C GLY A 410 -52.00 -2.58 24.76
N ILE A 411 -52.12 -2.39 23.45
CA ILE A 411 -53.25 -1.71 22.81
C ILE A 411 -54.55 -2.49 23.07
N PHE A 412 -54.53 -3.81 22.91
CA PHE A 412 -55.69 -4.67 23.17
C PHE A 412 -56.15 -4.58 24.64
N LEU A 413 -55.23 -4.62 25.60
CA LEU A 413 -55.55 -4.48 27.02
C LEU A 413 -56.15 -3.11 27.34
N VAL A 414 -55.60 -2.02 26.78
CA VAL A 414 -56.17 -0.67 26.95
C VAL A 414 -57.57 -0.59 26.36
N ALA A 415 -57.79 -1.13 25.15
CA ALA A 415 -59.12 -1.18 24.51
C ALA A 415 -60.12 -2.03 25.32
N TYR A 416 -59.69 -3.18 25.83
CA TYR A 416 -60.51 -4.07 26.66
C TYR A 416 -60.93 -3.43 27.99
N PHE A 417 -60.00 -2.78 28.70
CA PHE A 417 -60.31 -2.14 29.98
C PHE A 417 -61.13 -0.85 29.82
N THR A 418 -60.94 -0.11 28.72
CA THR A 418 -61.75 1.09 28.44
C THR A 418 -63.20 0.74 28.04
N THR A 419 -63.40 -0.33 27.26
CA THR A 419 -64.75 -0.83 26.92
C THR A 419 -65.46 -1.45 28.14
N LYS A 420 -64.75 -2.20 28.99
CA LYS A 420 -65.28 -2.74 30.25
C LYS A 420 -65.68 -1.64 31.25
N LYS A 421 -64.94 -0.53 31.28
CA LYS A 421 -65.26 0.64 32.12
C LYS A 421 -66.51 1.38 31.64
N LYS A 422 -66.72 1.47 30.31
CA LYS A 422 -67.94 2.06 29.72
C LYS A 422 -69.19 1.21 29.98
N THR A 423 -69.09 -0.12 29.94
CA THR A 423 -70.21 -1.02 30.27
C THR A 423 -70.55 -1.00 31.76
N ALA A 424 -69.54 -1.01 32.65
CA ALA A 424 -69.76 -0.89 34.09
C ALA A 424 -70.33 0.48 34.54
N GLN A 425 -70.16 1.54 33.76
CA GLN A 425 -70.83 2.83 34.00
C GLN A 425 -72.28 2.85 33.51
N LYS A 426 -72.63 2.04 32.51
CA LYS A 426 -73.99 1.95 31.96
C LYS A 426 -74.92 1.14 32.86
N ASP A 427 -74.41 0.10 33.52
CA ASP A 427 -75.14 -0.70 34.51
C ASP A 427 -75.34 -0.01 35.87
N LYS A 428 -74.67 1.12 36.11
CA LYS A 428 -74.87 1.96 37.30
C LYS A 428 -75.85 3.11 37.07
N SER A 429 -76.37 3.27 35.86
CA SER A 429 -77.34 4.30 35.47
C SER A 429 -78.69 3.74 35.00
N SER A 430 -78.97 2.46 35.26
CA SER A 430 -80.26 1.79 35.00
C SER A 430 -80.95 1.42 36.31
#